data_AF-A0A4Q7FI34-F1
#
_entry.id   AF-A0A4Q7FI34-F1
#
_cell.length_a   1.000
_cell.length_b   1.000
_cell.length_c   1.000
_cell.angle_alpha   90.00
_cell.angle_beta   90.00
_cell.angle_gamma   90.00
#
_symmetry.space_group_name_H-M   'P 1'
#
loop_
_entity.id
_entity.type
_entity.pdbx_description
1 polymer ?
#
loop_
_entity_poly.entity_id
_entity_poly.type
_entity_poly.pdbx_seq_one_letter_code
_entity_poly.pdbx_strand_id
1 'polypeptide(L)' 'ARVTVNETVKTVHENESIYIPIGAVHRLENPGKILLELIEVQTGSYLGEDDIIRIEDDYQRT' A
#
# COMPACT_ATOMS: atom_id res chain seq x y z
N ALA A 1 -1.23 -10.67 -2.40
CA ALA A 1 -1.91 -9.46 -1.91
C ALA A 1 -2.93 -8.97 -2.94
N ARG A 2 -4.07 -8.41 -2.51
CA ARG A 2 -4.94 -7.61 -3.36
C ARG A 2 -4.60 -6.14 -3.13
N VAL A 3 -4.22 -5.44 -4.19
CA VAL A 3 -3.78 -4.05 -4.13
C VAL A 3 -4.73 -3.21 -4.96
N THR A 4 -5.29 -2.18 -4.34
CA THR A 4 -6.11 -1.17 -5.00
C THR A 4 -5.25 0.09 -5.14
N VAL A 5 -5.19 0.65 -6.36
CA VAL A 5 -4.52 1.92 -6.67
C VAL A 5 -5.50 2.75 -7.49
N ASN A 6 -5.99 3.83 -6.90
CA ASN A 6 -7.13 4.60 -7.38
C ASN A 6 -8.31 3.66 -7.67
N GLU A 7 -8.76 3.58 -8.92
CA GLU A 7 -9.88 2.72 -9.34
C GLU A 7 -9.43 1.32 -9.80
N THR A 8 -8.13 1.07 -9.88
CA THR A 8 -7.58 -0.19 -10.38
C THR A 8 -7.33 -1.16 -9.24
N VAL A 9 -7.89 -2.37 -9.37
CA VAL A 9 -7.64 -3.49 -8.44
C VAL A 9 -6.78 -4.53 -9.12
N LYS A 10 -5.67 -4.93 -8.49
CA LYS A 10 -4.74 -5.94 -9.00
C LYS A 10 -4.37 -6.94 -7.89
N THR A 11 -4.23 -8.21 -8.27
CA THR A 11 -3.60 -9.22 -7.41
C THR A 11 -2.10 -9.26 -7.69
N VAL A 12 -1.30 -9.19 -6.63
CA VAL A 12 0.17 -9.27 -6.66
C VAL A 12 0.60 -10.54 -5.89
N HIS A 13 1.40 -11.37 -6.53
CA HIS A 13 1.92 -12.63 -5.99
C HIS A 13 3.38 -12.47 -5.54
N GLU A 14 3.96 -13.55 -5.03
CA GLU A 14 5.38 -13.61 -4.68
C GLU A 14 6.26 -13.25 -5.89
N ASN A 15 7.34 -12.50 -5.65
CA ASN A 15 8.24 -11.93 -6.66
C ASN A 15 7.60 -10.95 -7.66
N GLU A 16 6.32 -10.58 -7.47
CA GLU A 16 5.71 -9.49 -8.22
C GLU A 16 5.77 -8.18 -7.42
N SER A 17 5.82 -7.07 -8.15
CA SER A 17 5.79 -5.74 -7.57
C SER A 17 4.72 -4.89 -8.25
N ILE A 18 4.35 -3.81 -7.56
CA ILE A 18 3.48 -2.79 -8.08
C ILE A 18 4.06 -1.43 -7.70
N TYR A 19 4.03 -0.50 -8.66
CA TYR A 19 4.42 0.88 -8.43
C TYR A 19 3.21 1.68 -7.95
N ILE A 20 3.39 2.47 -6.89
CA ILE A 20 2.39 3.39 -6.38
C ILE A 20 2.82 4.81 -6.76
N PRO A 21 2.11 5.48 -7.69
CA PRO A 21 2.42 6.86 -8.06
C PRO A 21 2.21 7.82 -6.88
N ILE A 22 2.98 8.92 -6.87
CA ILE A 22 2.77 10.00 -5.91
C ILE A 22 1.32 10.51 -5.96
N GLY A 23 0.72 10.71 -4.78
CA GLY A 23 -0.66 11.16 -4.64
C GLY A 23 -1.73 10.12 -4.98
N ALA A 24 -1.37 8.89 -5.39
CA ALA A 24 -2.34 7.85 -5.64
C ALA A 24 -2.92 7.33 -4.32
N VAL A 25 -4.26 7.32 -4.24
CA VAL A 25 -4.96 6.64 -3.15
C VAL A 25 -4.77 5.16 -3.35
N HIS A 26 -4.27 4.46 -2.33
CA HIS A 26 -3.99 3.04 -2.46
C HIS A 26 -4.33 2.30 -1.17
N ARG A 27 -4.65 1.00 -1.31
CA ARG A 27 -4.91 0.09 -0.19
C ARG A 27 -4.36 -1.29 -0.51
N LEU A 28 -3.70 -1.87 0.48
CA LEU A 28 -3.23 -3.25 0.42
C LEU A 28 -4.12 -4.11 1.32
N GLU A 29 -4.54 -5.25 0.80
CA GLU A 29 -5.36 -6.23 1.52
C GLU A 29 -4.74 -7.62 1.38
N ASN A 30 -4.79 -8.40 2.47
CA ASN A 30 -4.50 -9.83 2.43
C ASN A 30 -5.81 -10.65 2.51
N PRO A 31 -6.47 -10.94 1.37
CA PRO A 31 -7.69 -11.77 1.37
C PRO A 31 -7.39 -13.27 1.59
N GLY A 32 -6.11 -13.65 1.62
CA GLY A 32 -5.68 -15.03 1.83
C GLY A 32 -5.72 -15.45 3.29
N LYS A 33 -5.53 -16.75 3.53
CA LYS A 33 -5.42 -17.34 4.88
C LYS A 33 -3.98 -17.48 5.37
N ILE A 34 -3.01 -17.20 4.50
CA ILE A 34 -1.57 -17.27 4.79
C ILE A 34 -1.09 -15.88 5.14
N LEU A 35 -0.14 -15.79 6.08
CA LEU A 35 0.50 -14.53 6.43
C LEU A 35 1.13 -13.91 5.18
N LEU A 36 0.86 -12.62 4.97
CA LEU A 36 1.45 -11.85 3.88
C LEU A 36 2.64 -11.08 4.44
N GLU A 37 3.82 -11.37 3.90
CA GLU A 37 5.03 -10.58 4.14
C GLU A 37 5.28 -9.67 2.92
N LEU A 38 5.69 -8.44 3.17
CA LEU A 38 5.88 -7.44 2.14
C LEU A 38 7.11 -6.58 2.43
N ILE A 39 7.70 -6.06 1.36
CA ILE A 39 8.75 -5.05 1.42
C ILE A 39 8.18 -3.78 0.78
N GLU A 40 8.14 -2.71 1.56
CA GLU A 40 7.81 -1.38 1.05
C GLU A 40 9.11 -0.61 0.80
N VAL A 41 9.21 0.00 -0.37
CA VAL A 41 10.33 0.86 -0.72
C VAL A 41 9.78 2.22 -1.12
N GLN A 42 10.07 3.23 -0.30
CA GLN A 42 9.71 4.61 -0.60
C GLN A 42 10.88 5.32 -1.27
N THR A 43 10.58 6.13 -2.29
CA THR A 43 11.60 6.88 -3.03
C THR A 43 11.12 8.31 -3.23
N GLY A 44 11.97 9.28 -2.89
CA GLY A 44 11.60 10.69 -2.93
C GLY A 44 12.63 11.55 -2.19
N SER A 45 12.45 12.87 -2.28
CA SER A 45 13.29 13.85 -1.57
C SER A 45 12.90 14.02 -0.09
N TYR A 46 11.69 13.61 0.28
CA TYR A 46 11.14 13.71 1.63
C TYR A 46 10.24 12.50 1.89
N LEU A 47 10.41 11.87 3.05
CA LEU A 47 9.73 10.62 3.45
C LEU A 47 9.21 10.73 4.90
N GLY A 48 8.80 11.93 5.30
CA GLY A 48 8.25 12.17 6.64
C GLY A 48 6.88 11.52 6.81
N GLU A 49 6.55 11.14 8.05
CA GLU A 49 5.23 10.61 8.40
C GLU A 49 4.10 11.63 8.19
N ASP A 50 4.42 12.92 8.21
CA ASP A 50 3.52 14.03 7.92
C ASP A 50 3.20 14.19 6.43
N ASP A 51 3.96 13.54 5.54
CA ASP A 51 3.64 13.45 4.10
C ASP A 51 2.63 12.33 3.79
N ILE A 52 2.23 11.54 4.80
CA ILE A 52 1.31 10.42 4.64
C ILE A 52 -0.10 10.84 5.08
N ILE A 53 -1.02 10.92 4.12
CA ILE A 53 -2.44 11.14 4.40
C ILE A 53 -3.14 9.79 4.57
N ARG A 54 -3.63 9.53 5.79
CA ARG A 54 -4.43 8.33 6.11
C ARG A 54 -5.92 8.66 5.96
N ILE A 55 -6.55 8.10 4.92
CA ILE A 55 -7.96 8.37 4.60
C ILE A 55 -8.89 7.51 5.47
N GLU A 56 -8.56 6.23 5.58
CA GLU A 56 -9.19 5.28 6.47
C GLU A 56 -8.09 4.66 7.32
N ASP A 57 -8.24 4.74 8.64
CA ASP A 57 -7.32 4.06 9.56
C ASP A 57 -8.09 3.09 10.44
N ASP A 58 -8.14 1.85 9.97
CA ASP A 58 -8.74 0.72 10.68
C ASP A 58 -8.01 0.43 12.02
N TYR A 59 -6.81 0.98 12.22
CA TYR A 59 -5.95 0.71 13.38
C TYR A 59 -5.88 1.88 14.38
N GLN A 60 -6.62 2.97 14.15
CA GLN A 60 -6.73 4.13 15.08
C GLN A 60 -5.39 4.66 15.60
N ARG A 61 -4.38 4.76 14.73
CA ARG A 61 -3.09 5.36 15.02
C ARG A 61 -3.26 6.87 14.86
N THR A 62 -3.33 7.55 16.00
CA THR A 62 -3.49 9.01 16.16
C THR A 62 -2.57 9.83 15.28
#